data_AF-A0A817R2B7-F1
#
_entry.id   AF-A0A817R2B7-F1
#
_cell.length_a   1.000
_cell.length_b   1.000
_cell.length_c   1.000
_cell.angle_alpha   90.00
_cell.angle_beta   90.00
_cell.angle_gamma   90.00
#
_symmetry.space_group_name_H-M   'P 1'
#
loop_
_entity.id
_entity.type
_entity.pdbx_description
1 polymer ?
#
loop_
_entity_poly.entity_id
_entity_poly.type
_entity_poly.pdbx_seq_one_letter_code
_entity_poly.pdbx_strand_id
1 'polypeptide(L)'
;KTSFALSLPGIPNYYRGVWSIIYWDNDASYMIFDDIPWRSFDKKGYPSKKDLLTGQLEVCVNAKYSSNKKIVVNKPAIVLLNHADAQPLLNPRTKEERADLEFW
;
A
#
# COMPACT_ATOMS: atom_id res chain seq x y z
N LYS A 1 -2.25 14.91 9.77
CA LYS A 1 -2.79 13.73 9.05
C LYS A 1 -2.49 12.45 9.84
N THR A 2 -1.22 12.13 10.08
CA THR A 2 -0.79 10.94 10.85
C THR A 2 -1.35 10.88 12.27
N SER A 3 -1.28 11.98 13.04
CA SER A 3 -1.82 12.00 14.42
C SER A 3 -3.31 11.66 14.50
N PHE A 4 -4.09 12.03 13.48
CA PHE A 4 -5.52 11.71 13.42
C PHE A 4 -5.76 10.24 13.06
N ALA A 5 -5.01 9.71 12.10
CA ALA A 5 -5.12 8.28 11.72
C ALA A 5 -4.74 7.34 12.89
N LEU A 6 -3.76 7.75 13.71
CA LEU A 6 -3.34 7.01 14.91
C LEU A 6 -4.29 7.20 16.11
N SER A 7 -5.15 8.23 16.11
CA SER A 7 -6.11 8.45 17.20
C SER A 7 -7.40 7.64 17.05
N LEU A 8 -7.57 6.91 15.94
CA LEU A 8 -8.73 6.05 15.74
C LEU A 8 -8.68 4.86 16.71
N PRO A 9 -9.84 4.37 17.18
CA PRO A 9 -9.89 3.23 18.08
C PRO A 9 -9.43 1.95 17.37
N GLY A 10 -8.64 1.14 18.07
CA GLY A 10 -8.13 -0.15 17.59
C GLY A 10 -6.62 -0.16 17.39
N ILE A 11 -6.08 -1.33 17.05
CA ILE A 11 -4.64 -1.52 16.81
C ILE A 11 -4.37 -1.31 15.32
N PRO A 12 -3.56 -0.31 14.92
CA PRO A 12 -3.20 -0.13 13.52
C PRO A 12 -1.96 -0.94 13.12
N ASN A 13 -2.00 -1.51 11.93
CA ASN A 13 -0.78 -1.81 11.18
C ASN A 13 -0.25 -0.51 10.55
N TYR A 14 0.74 0.12 11.19
CA TYR A 14 1.30 1.39 10.73
C TYR A 14 2.60 1.19 9.93
N TYR A 15 2.60 1.68 8.69
CA TYR A 15 3.77 1.64 7.80
C TYR A 15 4.12 3.04 7.34
N ARG A 16 5.38 3.45 7.52
CA ARG A 16 5.88 4.75 7.08
C ARG A 16 7.07 4.59 6.13
N GLY A 17 6.95 5.08 4.89
CA GLY A 17 8.01 5.04 3.87
C GLY A 17 8.35 3.65 3.30
N VAL A 18 8.16 2.60 4.11
CA VAL A 18 8.46 1.21 3.77
C VAL A 18 7.35 0.30 4.29
N TRP A 19 6.91 -0.62 3.44
CA TRP A 19 6.05 -1.73 3.85
C TRP A 19 6.91 -2.91 4.32
N SER A 20 6.50 -3.60 5.39
CA SER A 20 7.18 -4.79 5.87
C SER A 20 6.22 -5.78 6.50
N ILE A 21 6.27 -7.02 6.01
CA ILE A 21 5.58 -8.18 6.56
C ILE A 21 5.93 -8.48 8.03
N ILE A 22 7.10 -8.04 8.51
CA ILE A 22 7.57 -8.32 9.88
C ILE A 22 6.67 -7.65 10.91
N TYR A 23 6.14 -6.47 10.57
CA TYR A 23 5.25 -5.70 11.44
C TYR A 23 3.78 -5.96 11.13
N TRP A 24 3.48 -7.03 10.37
CA TRP A 24 2.12 -7.39 10.06
C TRP A 24 1.45 -8.04 11.27
N ASP A 25 0.47 -7.36 11.84
CA ASP A 25 -0.41 -7.90 12.85
C ASP A 25 -1.73 -8.40 12.23
N ASN A 26 -2.06 -9.66 12.51
CA ASN A 26 -3.32 -10.25 12.08
C ASN A 26 -4.51 -9.75 12.92
N ASP A 27 -4.28 -9.27 14.13
CA ASP A 27 -5.29 -8.75 15.04
C ASP A 27 -5.50 -7.23 14.89
N ALA A 28 -4.72 -6.57 14.02
CA ALA A 28 -4.89 -5.16 13.69
C ALA A 28 -6.32 -4.87 13.19
N SER A 29 -6.92 -3.78 13.67
CA SER A 29 -8.27 -3.38 13.28
C SER A 29 -8.27 -2.63 11.93
N TYR A 30 -7.15 -1.99 11.57
CA TYR A 30 -7.01 -1.23 10.33
C TYR A 30 -5.53 -1.09 9.94
N MET A 31 -5.28 -0.62 8.72
CA MET A 31 -3.95 -0.37 8.18
C MET A 31 -3.75 1.12 7.91
N ILE A 32 -2.56 1.63 8.18
CA ILE A 32 -2.16 3.00 7.87
C ILE A 32 -0.90 2.95 7.02
N PHE A 33 -0.98 3.56 5.85
CA PHE A 33 0.15 3.73 4.93
C PHE A 33 0.50 5.21 4.84
N ASP A 34 1.63 5.58 5.44
CA ASP A 34 2.10 6.95 5.52
C ASP A 34 3.35 7.13 4.66
N ASP A 35 3.32 8.08 3.74
CA ASP A 35 4.47 8.41 2.89
C ASP A 35 5.04 7.20 2.10
N ILE A 36 4.17 6.25 1.74
CA ILE A 36 4.56 5.06 1.01
C ILE A 36 4.84 5.43 -0.46
N PRO A 37 5.97 4.97 -1.05
CA PRO A 37 6.33 5.29 -2.42
C PRO A 37 5.55 4.42 -3.41
N TRP A 38 4.25 4.71 -3.56
CA TRP A 38 3.31 3.92 -4.35
C TRP A 38 3.77 3.74 -5.81
N ARG A 39 4.48 4.67 -6.43
CA ARG A 39 4.99 4.50 -7.81
C ARG A 39 6.01 3.37 -7.95
N SER A 40 6.82 3.12 -6.92
CA SER A 40 7.87 2.09 -6.93
C SER A 40 7.55 0.89 -6.05
N PHE A 41 6.34 0.83 -5.48
CA PHE A 41 5.93 -0.22 -4.55
C PHE A 41 6.16 -1.63 -5.10
N ASP A 42 5.69 -1.87 -6.34
CA ASP A 42 5.80 -3.18 -6.98
C ASP A 42 7.28 -3.51 -7.31
N LYS A 43 8.08 -2.50 -7.68
CA LYS A 43 9.52 -2.64 -7.95
C LYS A 43 10.35 -2.94 -6.70
N LYS A 44 9.86 -2.58 -5.51
CA LYS A 44 10.51 -2.85 -4.22
C LYS A 44 10.25 -4.27 -3.72
N GLY A 45 9.54 -5.11 -4.48
CA GLY A 45 9.19 -6.47 -4.10
C GLY A 45 8.14 -6.53 -2.99
N TYR A 46 7.36 -5.47 -2.85
CA TYR A 46 6.20 -5.46 -1.96
C TYR A 46 5.01 -6.17 -2.62
N PRO A 47 3.97 -6.53 -1.85
CA PRO A 47 2.74 -7.12 -2.39
C PRO A 47 2.08 -6.19 -3.40
N SER A 48 1.19 -6.73 -4.23
CA SER A 48 0.39 -5.90 -5.12
C SER A 48 -0.43 -4.88 -4.30
N LYS A 49 -0.39 -3.62 -4.72
CA LYS A 49 -1.15 -2.52 -4.07
C LYS A 49 -2.63 -2.81 -4.05
N LYS A 50 -3.15 -3.46 -5.11
CA LYS A 50 -4.57 -3.85 -5.18
C LYS A 50 -4.85 -4.83 -4.06
N ASP A 51 -4.05 -5.85 -3.91
CA ASP A 51 -4.25 -6.90 -2.92
C ASP A 51 -4.25 -6.31 -1.50
N LEU A 52 -3.35 -5.34 -1.23
CA LEU A 52 -3.28 -4.61 0.04
C LEU A 52 -4.45 -3.66 0.30
N LEU A 53 -4.99 -2.98 -0.72
CA LEU A 53 -5.98 -1.91 -0.56
C LEU A 53 -7.42 -2.37 -0.80
N THR A 54 -7.64 -3.32 -1.71
CA THR A 54 -8.97 -3.81 -2.09
C THR A 54 -9.37 -5.07 -1.33
N GLY A 55 -8.50 -5.58 -0.47
CA GLY A 55 -8.82 -6.61 0.52
C GLY A 55 -9.17 -7.96 -0.10
N GLN A 56 -8.27 -8.54 -0.88
CA GLN A 56 -8.41 -9.96 -1.21
C GLN A 56 -8.04 -10.79 0.03
N LEU A 57 -8.98 -11.66 0.45
CA LEU A 57 -8.98 -12.41 1.70
C LEU A 57 -7.61 -12.97 2.11
N GLU A 58 -6.84 -13.52 1.17
CA GLU A 58 -5.48 -14.01 1.44
C GLU A 58 -4.50 -13.52 0.38
N VAL A 59 -3.34 -13.05 0.84
CA VAL A 59 -2.22 -12.66 -0.01
C VAL A 59 -0.98 -13.44 0.42
N CYS A 60 -0.36 -14.14 -0.52
CA CYS A 60 0.94 -14.75 -0.30
C CYS A 60 2.03 -13.69 -0.49
N VAL A 61 2.73 -13.34 0.58
CA VAL A 61 3.85 -12.42 0.50
C VAL A 61 5.16 -13.17 0.64
N ASN A 62 6.05 -12.91 -0.32
CA ASN A 62 7.42 -13.39 -0.25
C ASN A 62 8.26 -12.40 0.56
N ALA A 63 8.63 -12.82 1.77
CA ALA A 63 9.50 -12.04 2.62
C ALA A 63 10.95 -12.24 2.14
N LYS A 64 11.63 -11.15 1.75
CA LYS A 64 13.06 -11.23 1.44
C LYS A 64 13.77 -11.83 2.67
N TYR A 65 14.46 -12.96 2.49
CA TYR A 65 15.14 -13.71 3.56
C TYR A 65 14.25 -14.53 4.52
N SER A 66 12.97 -14.78 4.20
CA SER A 66 12.09 -15.66 4.98
C SER A 66 11.24 -16.54 4.07
N SER A 67 10.68 -17.62 4.63
CA SER A 67 9.65 -18.40 3.93
C SER A 67 8.44 -17.52 3.58
N ASN A 68 7.77 -17.89 2.49
CA ASN A 68 6.53 -17.25 2.07
C ASN A 68 5.53 -17.25 3.23
N LYS A 69 4.99 -16.08 3.55
CA LYS A 69 3.94 -15.92 4.57
C LYS A 69 2.62 -15.59 3.90
N LYS A 70 1.57 -16.28 4.32
CA LYS A 70 0.20 -15.90 3.99
C LYS A 70 -0.28 -14.86 4.99
N ILE A 71 -0.81 -13.75 4.48
CA ILE A 71 -1.47 -12.74 5.30
C ILE A 71 -2.91 -12.58 4.88
N VAL A 72 -3.76 -12.32 5.86
CA VAL A 72 -5.17 -12.04 5.64
C VAL A 72 -5.33 -10.53 5.49
N VAL A 73 -5.56 -10.07 4.26
CA VAL A 73 -5.78 -8.66 3.96
C VAL A 73 -7.29 -8.41 3.87
N ASN A 74 -7.94 -8.30 5.02
CA ASN A 74 -9.38 -8.06 5.13
C ASN A 74 -9.71 -6.82 5.98
N LYS A 75 -8.74 -5.90 6.11
CA LYS A 75 -8.81 -4.75 7.01
C LYS A 75 -8.94 -3.45 6.23
N PRO A 76 -9.68 -2.46 6.75
CA PRO A 76 -9.74 -1.14 6.13
C PRO A 76 -8.36 -0.48 6.11
N ALA A 77 -8.07 0.24 5.02
CA ALA A 77 -6.79 0.92 4.79
C ALA A 77 -6.95 2.43 4.76
N ILE A 78 -6.07 3.14 5.48
CA ILE A 78 -5.95 4.60 5.48
C ILE A 78 -4.64 4.94 4.77
N VAL A 79 -4.73 5.65 3.64
CA VAL A 79 -3.55 6.10 2.90
C VAL A 79 -3.33 7.58 3.13
N LEU A 80 -2.20 7.93 3.73
CA LEU A 80 -1.79 9.30 3.99
C LEU A 80 -0.82 9.76 2.90
N LEU A 81 -1.28 10.72 2.10
CA LEU A 81 -0.52 11.25 0.97
C LEU A 81 -0.03 12.67 1.28
N ASN A 82 1.24 12.90 0.95
CA ASN A 82 1.80 14.23 0.80
C ASN A 82 1.40 14.80 -0.56
N HIS A 83 1.31 16.13 -0.68
CA HIS A 83 0.71 16.80 -1.87
C HIS A 83 1.37 16.40 -3.21
N ALA A 84 2.65 16.02 -3.20
CA ALA A 84 3.38 15.55 -4.37
C ALA A 84 2.95 14.15 -4.85
N ASP A 85 2.51 13.28 -3.92
CA ASP A 85 2.20 11.87 -4.18
C ASP A 85 0.70 11.59 -4.39
N ALA A 86 -0.16 12.60 -4.22
CA ALA A 86 -1.60 12.48 -4.46
C ALA A 86 -1.98 12.48 -5.95
N GLN A 87 -1.13 13.07 -6.80
CA GLN A 87 -1.31 13.17 -8.25
C GLN A 87 -1.52 11.80 -8.96
N PRO A 88 -0.75 10.73 -8.69
CA PRO A 88 -0.92 9.44 -9.37
C PRO A 88 -2.12 8.59 -8.93
N LEU A 89 -2.76 8.88 -7.78
CA LEU A 89 -3.91 8.09 -7.29
C LEU A 89 -5.27 8.69 -7.69
N LEU A 90 -5.30 9.99 -8.04
CA LEU A 90 -6.51 10.73 -8.40
C LEU A 90 -6.63 11.02 -9.91
N ASN A 91 -5.59 10.74 -10.70
CA ASN A 91 -5.62 10.92 -12.15
C ASN A 91 -5.59 9.56 -12.86
N PRO A 92 -6.70 9.10 -13.48
CA PRO A 92 -6.72 7.83 -14.21
C PRO A 92 -5.93 7.83 -15.53
N ARG A 93 -5.32 8.95 -15.96
CA ARG A 93 -4.52 9.06 -17.19
C ARG A 93 -3.88 10.45 -17.25
N THR A 94 -2.57 10.53 -17.11
CA THR A 94 -1.84 11.67 -17.68
C THR A 94 -1.71 11.42 -19.18
N LYS A 95 -2.05 12.44 -19.99
CA LYS A 95 -2.06 12.39 -21.46
C LYS A 95 -0.72 11.98 -22.10
N GLU A 96 0.36 11.95 -21.33
CA GLU A 96 1.71 11.60 -21.78
C GLU A 96 1.86 10.12 -22.16
N GLU A 97 1.14 9.19 -21.51
CA GLU A 97 1.17 7.76 -21.89
C GLU A 97 0.38 7.43 -23.18
N ARG A 98 -0.32 8.41 -23.79
CA ARG A 98 -0.92 8.23 -25.12
C ARG A 98 0.05 8.50 -26.26
N ALA A 99 1.11 9.27 -26.03
CA ALA A 99 2.08 9.59 -27.08
C ALA A 99 2.87 8.34 -27.51
N ASP A 100 3.09 7.39 -26.60
CA ASP A 100 3.81 6.14 -26.86
C ASP A 100 2.95 5.06 -27.55
N LEU A 101 1.66 5.32 -27.79
CA LEU A 101 0.74 4.40 -28.47
C LEU A 101 0.19 4.95 -29.80
N GLU A 102 0.53 6.18 -30.18
CA GLU A 102 0.14 6.78 -31.47
C GLU A 102 1.29 6.85 -32.49
N PHE A 103 2.46 6.29 -32.18
CA PHE A 103 3.57 6.11 -33.12
C PHE A 103 4.11 4.68 -33.05
N TRP A 104 3.71 3.85 -34.02
CA TRP A 104 4.31 2.56 -34.43
C TRP A 104 4.25 1.36 -33.48
#